data_AF-A0AAV7QEW7-F1
#
_entry.id   AF-A0AAV7QEW7-F1
#
_cell.length_a   1.000
_cell.length_b   1.000
_cell.length_c   1.000
_cell.angle_alpha   90.00
_cell.angle_beta   90.00
_cell.angle_gamma   90.00
#
_symmetry.space_group_name_H-M   'P 1'
#
loop_
_entity.id
_entity.type
_entity.pdbx_description
1 polymer ?
#
loop_
_entity_poly.entity_id
_entity_poly.type
_entity_poly.pdbx_seq_one_letter_code
_entity_poly.pdbx_strand_id
1 'polypeptide(L)'
;MDTTSQEHLQKWETNLKMASINMINQLIEISKEEYDKHRKEVDNLTQRIEEANWGEITTKNYAILNSVIDRYKEDIIQRKNRKFRRDLFDYQHGRVYTFSRKYDIKDSNLSLDTPTNHETPSSSEVESVDDSASCTLTRPQVNFLEEARRHRLGTLKDTRVKPPDITPVTPNTSGIQTRARSKTVQP
;
A
#
# COMPACT_ATOMS: atom_id res chain seq x y z
N MET A 1 7.86 25.94 85.12
CA MET A 1 8.58 26.16 83.85
C MET A 1 8.91 27.64 83.79
N ASP A 2 10.12 27.97 83.37
CA ASP A 2 10.55 29.37 83.30
C ASP A 2 9.90 30.06 82.10
N THR A 3 9.39 31.27 82.29
CA THR A 3 8.61 32.02 81.29
C THR A 3 9.41 32.28 80.02
N THR A 4 10.71 32.53 80.16
CA THR A 4 11.67 32.65 79.04
C THR A 4 11.70 31.41 78.15
N SER A 5 11.62 30.20 78.71
CA SER A 5 11.59 28.96 77.93
C SER A 5 10.34 28.88 77.04
N GLN A 6 9.20 29.35 77.56
CA GLN A 6 7.93 29.38 76.83
C GLN A 6 7.95 30.42 75.69
N GLU A 7 8.52 31.60 75.92
CA GLU A 7 8.72 32.62 74.87
C GLU A 7 9.64 32.13 73.74
N HIS A 8 10.73 31.43 74.09
CA HIS A 8 11.63 30.81 73.11
C HIS A 8 10.92 29.76 72.25
N LEU A 9 10.06 28.91 72.85
CA LEU A 9 9.27 27.92 72.12
C LEU A 9 8.26 28.57 71.17
N GLN A 10 7.53 29.60 71.62
CA GLN A 10 6.59 30.34 70.77
C GLN A 10 7.30 31.00 69.57
N LYS A 11 8.49 31.57 69.78
CA LYS A 11 9.29 32.18 68.71
C LYS A 11 9.79 31.13 67.69
N TRP A 12 10.15 29.93 68.15
CA TRP A 12 10.47 28.82 67.26
C TRP A 12 9.26 28.35 66.45
N GLU A 13 8.09 28.26 67.08
CA GLU A 13 6.85 27.86 66.43
C GLU A 13 6.42 28.87 65.34
N THR A 14 6.54 30.19 65.61
CA THR A 14 6.26 31.21 64.59
C THR A 14 7.27 31.19 63.44
N ASN A 15 8.55 31.00 63.71
CA ASN A 15 9.57 30.83 62.67
C ASN A 15 9.29 29.61 61.77
N LEU A 16 8.93 28.47 62.36
CA LEU A 16 8.55 27.26 61.62
C LEU A 16 7.30 27.46 60.76
N LYS A 17 6.27 28.10 61.31
CA LYS A 17 5.04 28.46 60.57
C LYS A 17 5.36 29.36 59.37
N MET A 18 6.15 30.42 59.57
CA MET A 18 6.56 31.31 58.48
C MET A 18 7.40 30.58 57.41
N ALA A 19 8.32 29.70 57.80
CA ALA A 19 9.08 28.90 56.85
C ALA A 19 8.20 27.96 56.02
N SER A 20 7.22 27.30 56.65
CA SER A 20 6.27 26.41 55.95
C SER A 20 5.37 27.18 54.97
N ILE A 21 4.84 28.34 55.37
CA ILE A 21 4.03 29.22 54.52
C ILE A 21 4.85 29.71 53.32
N ASN A 22 6.10 30.13 53.54
CA ASN A 22 6.98 30.58 52.47
C ASN A 22 7.28 29.46 51.45
N MET A 23 7.54 28.22 51.90
CA MET A 23 7.73 27.09 50.99
C MET A 23 6.46 26.74 50.20
N ILE A 24 5.28 26.78 50.83
CA ILE A 24 4.00 26.57 50.14
C ILE A 24 3.76 27.67 49.07
N ASN A 25 4.01 28.93 49.41
CA ASN A 25 3.87 30.04 48.46
C ASN A 25 4.83 29.93 47.28
N GLN A 26 6.09 29.53 47.50
CA GLN A 26 7.05 29.27 46.42
C GLN A 26 6.58 28.14 45.49
N LEU A 27 6.08 27.03 46.06
CA LEU A 27 5.56 25.90 45.28
C LEU A 27 4.33 26.30 44.44
N ILE A 28 3.43 27.10 45.02
CA ILE A 28 2.27 27.65 44.31
C ILE A 28 2.72 28.53 43.13
N GLU A 29 3.72 29.38 43.31
CA GLU A 29 4.17 30.29 42.24
C GLU A 29 4.85 29.52 41.09
N ILE A 30 5.74 28.58 41.40
CA ILE A 30 6.34 27.67 40.40
C ILE A 30 5.25 26.92 39.62
N SER A 31 4.25 26.38 40.33
CA SER A 31 3.14 25.65 39.69
C SER A 31 2.28 26.54 38.77
N LYS A 32 2.07 27.81 39.12
CA LYS A 32 1.40 28.78 38.22
C LYS A 32 2.25 29.07 36.97
N GLU A 33 3.55 29.28 37.12
CA GLU A 33 4.45 29.53 35.99
C GLU A 33 4.47 28.37 35.00
N GLU A 34 4.53 27.13 35.50
CA GLU A 34 4.43 25.92 34.67
C GLU A 34 3.05 25.79 34.00
N TYR A 35 1.96 26.04 34.74
CA TYR A 35 0.61 26.03 34.20
C TYR A 35 0.42 27.04 33.07
N ASP A 36 0.84 28.30 33.28
CA ASP A 36 0.72 29.36 32.26
C ASP A 36 1.62 29.09 31.05
N LYS A 37 2.76 28.43 31.23
CA LYS A 37 3.62 27.97 30.12
C LYS A 37 2.89 26.91 29.28
N HIS A 38 2.34 25.88 29.91
CA HIS A 38 1.60 24.83 29.19
C HIS A 38 0.31 25.34 28.56
N ARG A 39 -0.38 26.29 29.21
CA ARG A 39 -1.55 26.97 28.63
C ARG A 39 -1.19 27.69 27.32
N LYS A 40 -0.12 28.49 27.32
CA LYS A 40 0.37 29.18 26.11
C LYS A 40 0.81 28.20 25.01
N GLU A 41 1.36 27.04 25.39
CA GLU A 41 1.72 25.97 24.45
C GLU A 41 0.48 25.34 23.81
N VAL A 42 -0.57 25.06 24.59
CA VAL A 42 -1.87 24.58 24.08
C VAL A 42 -2.50 25.62 23.15
N ASP A 43 -2.57 26.89 23.56
CA ASP A 43 -3.12 27.97 22.73
C ASP A 43 -2.36 28.09 21.38
N ASN A 44 -1.03 27.99 21.40
CA ASN A 44 -0.18 28.00 20.20
C ASN A 44 -0.44 26.79 19.29
N LEU A 45 -0.55 25.59 19.86
CA LEU A 45 -0.84 24.38 19.10
C LEU A 45 -2.25 24.40 18.49
N THR A 46 -3.24 24.92 19.21
CA THR A 46 -4.59 25.14 18.71
C THR A 46 -4.60 26.12 17.55
N GLN A 47 -3.96 27.29 17.70
CA GLN A 47 -3.81 28.26 16.61
C GLN A 47 -3.12 27.62 15.38
N ARG A 48 -2.07 26.82 15.57
CA ARG A 48 -1.39 26.12 14.46
C ARG A 48 -2.25 25.06 13.78
N ILE A 49 -3.23 24.47 14.48
CA ILE A 49 -4.20 23.53 13.90
C ILE A 49 -5.28 24.27 13.10
N GLU A 50 -5.69 25.46 13.55
CA GLU A 50 -6.65 26.33 12.87
C GLU A 50 -6.05 27.00 11.61
N GLU A 51 -4.80 27.45 11.69
CA GLU A 51 -4.05 28.04 10.58
C GLU A 51 -3.58 27.00 9.54
N ALA A 52 -3.58 25.70 9.90
CA ALA A 52 -3.20 24.65 8.98
C ALA A 52 -4.22 24.51 7.84
N ASN A 53 -3.77 24.72 6.60
CA ASN A 53 -4.61 24.61 5.41
C ASN A 53 -4.91 23.14 5.04
N TRP A 54 -5.74 22.48 5.86
CA TRP A 54 -6.17 21.09 5.66
C TRP A 54 -6.83 20.87 4.30
N GLY A 55 -7.52 21.88 3.75
CA GLY A 55 -8.10 21.83 2.41
C GLY A 55 -7.07 21.67 1.30
N GLU A 56 -5.97 22.41 1.35
CA GLU A 56 -4.87 22.28 0.39
C GLU A 56 -4.09 20.96 0.58
N ILE A 57 -3.84 20.55 1.82
CA ILE A 57 -3.16 19.28 2.13
C ILE A 57 -3.97 18.09 1.60
N THR A 58 -5.27 18.05 1.88
CA THR A 58 -6.16 16.99 1.38
C THR A 58 -6.28 17.02 -0.14
N THR A 59 -6.43 18.19 -0.75
CA THR A 59 -6.49 18.33 -2.22
C THR A 59 -5.23 17.80 -2.90
N LYS A 60 -4.04 18.13 -2.37
CA LYS A 60 -2.75 17.58 -2.87
C LYS A 60 -2.70 16.06 -2.75
N ASN A 61 -3.12 15.51 -1.61
CA ASN A 61 -3.16 14.06 -1.39
C ASN A 61 -4.12 13.35 -2.34
N TYR A 62 -5.31 13.91 -2.60
CA TYR A 62 -6.26 13.38 -3.58
C TYR A 62 -5.71 13.46 -5.02
N ALA A 63 -5.02 14.54 -5.39
CA ALA A 63 -4.37 14.64 -6.70
C ALA A 63 -3.29 13.56 -6.89
N ILE A 64 -2.46 13.30 -5.88
CA ILE A 64 -1.48 12.22 -5.89
C ILE A 64 -2.18 10.86 -6.04
N LEU A 65 -3.21 10.57 -5.24
CA LEU A 65 -3.94 9.31 -5.28
C LEU A 65 -4.60 9.06 -6.64
N ASN A 66 -5.23 10.07 -7.24
CA ASN A 66 -5.80 10.00 -8.58
C ASN A 66 -4.74 9.69 -9.64
N SER A 67 -3.57 10.34 -9.58
CA SER A 67 -2.46 10.06 -10.52
C SER A 67 -1.95 8.61 -10.45
N VAL A 68 -2.00 7.99 -9.27
CA VAL A 68 -1.65 6.58 -9.06
C VAL A 68 -2.74 5.67 -9.62
N ILE A 69 -4.02 6.00 -9.37
CA ILE A 69 -5.18 5.28 -9.91
C ILE A 69 -5.15 5.29 -11.45
N ASP A 70 -4.90 6.44 -12.07
CA ASP A 70 -4.89 6.56 -13.54
C ASP A 70 -3.71 5.81 -14.17
N ARG A 71 -2.54 5.80 -13.53
CA ARG A 71 -1.41 4.93 -13.92
C ARG A 71 -1.81 3.45 -13.90
N TYR A 72 -2.49 2.98 -12.85
CA TYR A 72 -2.94 1.59 -12.79
C TYR A 72 -4.02 1.26 -13.82
N LYS A 73 -4.94 2.19 -14.13
CA LYS A 73 -5.91 2.02 -15.24
C LYS A 73 -5.17 1.81 -16.56
N GLU A 74 -4.20 2.67 -16.86
CA GLU A 74 -3.41 2.59 -18.09
C GLU A 74 -2.60 1.29 -18.16
N ASP A 75 -1.91 0.90 -17.09
CA ASP A 75 -1.19 -0.39 -17.03
C ASP A 75 -2.11 -1.60 -17.27
N ILE A 76 -3.36 -1.56 -16.81
CA ILE A 76 -4.36 -2.61 -17.05
C ILE A 76 -4.81 -2.61 -18.51
N ILE A 77 -5.07 -1.44 -19.08
CA ILE A 77 -5.44 -1.26 -20.49
C ILE A 77 -4.33 -1.79 -21.40
N GLN A 78 -3.07 -1.38 -21.17
CA GLN A 78 -1.91 -1.86 -21.93
C GLN A 78 -1.71 -3.37 -21.83
N ARG A 79 -1.86 -3.95 -20.63
CA ARG A 79 -1.77 -5.41 -20.44
C ARG A 79 -2.89 -6.16 -21.17
N LYS A 80 -4.13 -5.66 -21.10
CA LYS A 80 -5.27 -6.23 -21.85
C LYS A 80 -5.05 -6.12 -23.35
N ASN A 81 -4.65 -4.97 -23.86
CA ASN A 81 -4.37 -4.76 -25.28
C ASN A 81 -3.24 -5.65 -25.80
N ARG A 82 -2.16 -5.83 -25.01
CA ARG A 82 -1.07 -6.77 -25.33
C ARG A 82 -1.57 -8.21 -25.41
N LYS A 83 -2.41 -8.63 -24.46
CA LYS A 83 -3.06 -9.95 -24.48
C LYS A 83 -3.94 -10.11 -25.72
N PHE A 84 -4.85 -9.17 -26.00
CA PHE A 84 -5.74 -9.25 -27.16
C PHE A 84 -4.99 -9.28 -28.51
N ARG A 85 -3.93 -8.49 -28.68
CA ARG A 85 -3.08 -8.55 -29.88
C ARG A 85 -2.42 -9.91 -30.08
N ARG A 86 -1.86 -10.49 -29.01
CA ARG A 86 -1.26 -11.83 -29.05
C ARG A 86 -2.32 -12.89 -29.36
N ASP A 87 -3.42 -12.88 -28.62
CA ASP A 87 -4.48 -13.87 -28.79
C ASP A 87 -5.08 -13.79 -30.22
N LEU A 88 -5.28 -12.59 -30.78
CA LEU A 88 -5.68 -12.38 -32.18
C LEU A 88 -4.66 -12.95 -33.19
N PHE A 89 -3.37 -12.70 -32.96
CA PHE A 89 -2.29 -13.25 -33.79
C PHE A 89 -2.22 -14.78 -33.69
N ASP A 90 -2.55 -15.36 -32.53
CA ASP A 90 -2.65 -16.81 -32.35
C ASP A 90 -3.89 -17.38 -33.08
N TYR A 91 -5.04 -16.68 -33.07
CA TYR A 91 -6.24 -17.07 -33.84
C TYR A 91 -5.98 -17.05 -35.36
N GLN A 92 -5.39 -15.95 -35.87
CA GLN A 92 -5.09 -15.80 -37.31
C GLN A 92 -4.18 -16.89 -37.87
N HIS A 93 -3.32 -17.47 -37.03
CA HIS A 93 -2.36 -18.50 -37.43
C HIS A 93 -2.78 -19.92 -36.99
N GLY A 94 -4.02 -20.12 -36.53
CA GLY A 94 -4.51 -21.44 -36.09
C GLY A 94 -3.78 -22.02 -34.89
N ARG A 95 -3.09 -21.20 -34.09
CA ARG A 95 -2.28 -21.63 -32.92
C ARG A 95 -3.09 -21.71 -31.62
N VAL A 96 -4.31 -21.19 -31.60
CA VAL A 96 -5.25 -21.41 -30.49
C VAL A 96 -5.76 -22.85 -30.55
N TYR A 97 -5.89 -23.49 -29.38
CA TYR A 97 -6.27 -24.90 -29.22
C TYR A 97 -5.28 -25.95 -29.76
N THR A 98 -4.05 -25.59 -30.15
CA THR A 98 -2.98 -26.57 -30.44
C THR A 98 -2.37 -27.18 -29.18
N PHE A 99 -3.20 -27.53 -28.19
CA PHE A 99 -2.80 -28.32 -27.03
C PHE A 99 -2.59 -29.77 -27.48
N SER A 100 -1.34 -30.09 -27.84
CA SER A 100 -0.89 -31.41 -28.28
C SER A 100 -1.37 -31.87 -29.67
N ARG A 101 -0.81 -31.28 -30.73
CA ARG A 101 -0.57 -32.01 -31.99
C ARG A 101 0.91 -32.45 -32.11
N LYS A 102 1.45 -32.97 -31.00
CA LYS A 102 2.83 -33.53 -30.94
C LYS A 102 2.91 -35.02 -31.27
N TYR A 103 1.79 -35.66 -31.60
CA TYR A 103 1.72 -37.07 -31.95
C TYR A 103 1.24 -37.34 -33.39
N ASP A 104 0.47 -36.43 -34.01
CA ASP A 104 -0.04 -36.61 -35.39
C ASP A 104 0.12 -35.36 -36.26
N ILE A 105 1.37 -35.05 -36.64
CA ILE A 105 1.65 -34.44 -37.95
C ILE A 105 2.70 -35.32 -38.63
N LYS A 106 2.23 -36.44 -39.20
CA LYS A 106 2.87 -37.01 -40.38
C LYS A 106 2.15 -36.46 -41.60
N ASP A 107 2.96 -35.96 -42.53
CA ASP A 107 2.73 -35.97 -43.97
C ASP A 107 1.32 -35.61 -44.47
N SER A 108 1.11 -34.31 -44.71
CA SER A 108 0.18 -33.86 -45.76
C SER A 108 0.93 -32.95 -46.74
N ASN A 109 1.69 -33.56 -47.64
CA ASN A 109 2.14 -32.89 -48.85
C ASN A 109 0.90 -32.44 -49.64
N LEU A 110 0.69 -31.13 -49.78
CA LEU A 110 -0.33 -30.57 -50.67
C LEU A 110 0.16 -29.28 -51.31
N SER A 111 1.04 -29.44 -52.29
CA SER A 111 0.96 -28.67 -53.52
C SER A 111 0.14 -29.49 -54.52
N LEU A 112 -1.01 -29.01 -54.97
CA LEU A 112 -1.29 -28.77 -56.41
C LEU A 112 -2.66 -28.11 -56.63
N ASP A 113 -2.77 -27.45 -57.77
CA ASP A 113 -3.82 -26.54 -58.22
C ASP A 113 -5.19 -27.17 -58.56
N THR A 114 -6.25 -26.40 -58.25
CA THR A 114 -7.56 -26.33 -58.95
C THR A 114 -8.55 -27.54 -58.95
N PRO A 115 -9.89 -27.28 -59.13
CA PRO A 115 -10.95 -28.23 -58.78
C PRO A 115 -11.73 -28.86 -59.96
N THR A 116 -12.44 -29.97 -59.70
CA THR A 116 -13.56 -30.47 -60.54
C THR A 116 -14.63 -31.17 -59.68
N ASN A 117 -15.91 -31.07 -60.09
CA ASN A 117 -17.09 -31.66 -59.44
C ASN A 117 -17.14 -33.20 -59.47
N HIS A 118 -17.89 -33.84 -58.56
CA HIS A 118 -19.15 -34.56 -58.88
C HIS A 118 -19.84 -35.15 -57.63
N GLU A 119 -21.12 -34.80 -57.48
CA GLU A 119 -22.31 -35.58 -57.04
C GLU A 119 -22.29 -36.70 -55.97
N THR A 120 -23.39 -36.73 -55.20
CA THR A 120 -23.82 -37.72 -54.17
C THR A 120 -24.69 -38.83 -54.81
N PRO A 121 -25.34 -39.77 -54.06
CA PRO A 121 -25.01 -40.49 -52.80
C PRO A 121 -25.15 -42.04 -52.94
N SER A 122 -24.86 -42.85 -51.91
CA SER A 122 -25.45 -44.21 -51.77
C SER A 122 -25.45 -44.76 -50.33
N SER A 123 -26.26 -45.80 -50.07
CA SER A 123 -26.75 -46.25 -48.76
C SER A 123 -26.46 -47.73 -48.42
N SER A 124 -26.28 -48.04 -47.13
CA SER A 124 -26.43 -49.35 -46.42
C SER A 124 -25.86 -49.18 -44.98
N GLU A 125 -26.50 -49.37 -43.81
CA GLU A 125 -27.43 -50.42 -43.29
C GLU A 125 -26.83 -51.84 -43.37
N VAL A 126 -26.71 -52.69 -42.33
CA VAL A 126 -26.97 -52.71 -40.85
C VAL A 126 -25.97 -53.74 -40.20
N GLU A 127 -25.66 -53.77 -38.89
CA GLU A 127 -26.18 -54.62 -37.76
C GLU A 127 -25.06 -54.62 -36.65
N SER A 128 -25.27 -54.53 -35.32
CA SER A 128 -25.79 -55.51 -34.32
C SER A 128 -24.82 -56.70 -34.02
N VAL A 129 -24.47 -57.18 -32.81
CA VAL A 129 -24.85 -56.96 -31.37
C VAL A 129 -23.68 -57.35 -30.40
N ASP A 130 -23.45 -56.61 -29.29
CA ASP A 130 -22.73 -56.90 -27.99
C ASP A 130 -21.31 -57.60 -28.01
N ASP A 131 -20.49 -57.72 -26.93
CA ASP A 131 -20.51 -57.27 -25.52
C ASP A 131 -19.05 -57.06 -25.00
N SER A 132 -18.90 -56.34 -23.88
CA SER A 132 -17.87 -56.53 -22.84
C SER A 132 -16.37 -56.55 -23.20
N ALA A 133 -15.72 -55.39 -23.09
CA ALA A 133 -14.28 -55.29 -22.78
C ALA A 133 -14.02 -54.19 -21.73
N SER A 134 -14.08 -54.58 -20.44
CA SER A 134 -13.74 -53.73 -19.30
C SER A 134 -12.25 -53.35 -19.30
N CYS A 135 -11.91 -52.14 -19.77
CA CYS A 135 -10.55 -51.62 -19.74
C CYS A 135 -10.36 -50.65 -18.56
N THR A 136 -9.83 -51.17 -17.45
CA THR A 136 -9.57 -50.43 -16.21
C THR A 136 -8.43 -49.42 -16.40
N LEU A 137 -8.77 -48.17 -16.74
CA LEU A 137 -7.78 -47.12 -16.93
C LEU A 137 -7.32 -46.54 -15.57
N THR A 138 -6.50 -47.28 -14.83
CA THR A 138 -5.86 -46.84 -13.58
C THR A 138 -4.78 -45.79 -13.85
N ARG A 139 -5.21 -44.59 -14.27
CA ARG A 139 -4.35 -43.43 -14.50
C ARG A 139 -4.07 -42.73 -13.16
N PRO A 140 -2.81 -42.43 -12.81
CA PRO A 140 -2.54 -41.57 -11.67
C PRO A 140 -3.21 -40.21 -11.88
N GLN A 141 -4.05 -39.78 -10.94
CA GLN A 141 -4.49 -38.38 -10.92
C GLN A 141 -3.31 -37.50 -10.51
N VAL A 142 -2.49 -37.13 -11.49
CA VAL A 142 -1.53 -36.05 -11.33
C VAL A 142 -2.36 -34.77 -11.20
N ASN A 143 -2.29 -34.11 -10.04
CA ASN A 143 -3.07 -32.90 -9.75
C ASN A 143 -2.74 -31.79 -10.76
N PHE A 144 -3.52 -31.71 -11.84
CA PHE A 144 -3.39 -30.67 -12.88
C PHE A 144 -3.47 -29.26 -12.27
N LEU A 145 -4.20 -29.11 -11.17
CA LEU A 145 -4.33 -27.89 -10.38
C LEU A 145 -3.03 -27.50 -9.63
N GLU A 146 -2.23 -28.47 -9.21
CA GLU A 146 -0.93 -28.30 -8.55
C GLU A 146 0.13 -27.88 -9.58
N GLU A 147 0.15 -28.56 -10.73
CA GLU A 147 1.08 -28.29 -11.82
C GLU A 147 0.81 -26.91 -12.44
N ALA A 148 -0.46 -26.53 -12.59
CA ALA A 148 -0.87 -25.18 -12.99
C ALA A 148 -0.50 -24.10 -11.95
N ARG A 149 -0.47 -24.44 -10.65
CA ARG A 149 0.07 -23.55 -9.60
C ARG A 149 1.59 -23.38 -9.74
N ARG A 150 2.34 -24.47 -9.92
CA ARG A 150 3.80 -24.42 -10.12
C ARG A 150 4.19 -23.60 -11.34
N HIS A 151 3.51 -23.77 -12.48
CA HIS A 151 3.74 -22.97 -13.69
C HIS A 151 3.44 -21.46 -13.49
N ARG A 152 2.53 -21.09 -12.58
CA ARG A 152 2.26 -19.69 -12.23
C ARG A 152 3.31 -19.08 -11.30
N LEU A 153 3.94 -19.86 -10.42
CA LEU A 153 5.06 -19.36 -9.59
C LEU A 153 6.41 -19.35 -10.34
N GLY A 154 6.64 -20.30 -11.26
CA GLY A 154 7.95 -20.51 -11.88
C GLY A 154 8.43 -19.47 -12.91
N THR A 155 7.65 -18.42 -13.22
CA THR A 155 8.02 -17.39 -14.22
C THR A 155 8.14 -15.97 -13.67
N LEU A 156 8.08 -15.81 -12.34
CA LEU A 156 8.50 -14.58 -11.65
C LEU A 156 10.04 -14.51 -11.59
N LYS A 157 10.68 -14.32 -12.76
CA LYS A 157 12.00 -13.68 -12.78
C LYS A 157 11.82 -12.24 -12.32
N ASP A 158 12.67 -11.81 -11.38
CA ASP A 158 12.59 -10.50 -10.73
C ASP A 158 12.39 -9.34 -11.72
N THR A 159 11.16 -8.88 -11.80
CA THR A 159 10.84 -7.47 -12.10
C THR A 159 10.29 -6.85 -10.83
N ARG A 160 11.08 -7.00 -9.75
CA ARG A 160 10.92 -6.27 -8.50
C ARG A 160 11.24 -4.81 -8.77
N VAL A 161 10.30 -4.10 -9.39
CA VAL A 161 10.30 -2.64 -9.44
C VAL A 161 10.40 -2.19 -8.00
N LYS A 162 11.57 -1.66 -7.63
CA LYS A 162 11.81 -1.14 -6.28
C LYS A 162 10.69 -0.13 -6.02
N PRO A 163 9.91 -0.24 -4.93
CA PRO A 163 9.00 0.84 -4.57
C PRO A 163 9.84 2.13 -4.46
N PRO A 164 9.33 3.29 -4.91
CA PRO A 164 10.04 4.54 -4.68
C PRO A 164 10.30 4.68 -3.18
N ASP A 165 11.51 5.08 -2.80
CA ASP A 165 11.83 5.34 -1.39
C ASP A 165 10.99 6.53 -0.92
N ILE A 166 9.84 6.23 -0.30
CA ILE A 166 9.08 7.19 0.48
C ILE A 166 9.83 7.34 1.81
N THR A 167 10.92 8.11 1.77
CA THR A 167 11.47 8.64 3.01
C THR A 167 10.37 9.50 3.66
N PRO A 168 10.05 9.29 4.95
CA PRO A 168 9.17 10.21 5.64
C PRO A 168 9.83 11.58 5.60
N VAL A 169 9.15 12.58 5.03
CA VAL A 169 9.58 13.97 5.11
C VAL A 169 9.41 14.38 6.56
N THR A 170 10.48 14.21 7.34
CA THR A 170 10.58 14.86 8.65
C THR A 170 10.49 16.36 8.43
N PRO A 171 9.67 17.09 9.21
CA PRO A 171 9.63 18.54 9.10
C PRO A 171 11.02 19.09 9.44
N ASN A 172 11.60 19.82 8.50
CA ASN A 172 12.93 20.40 8.63
C ASN A 172 12.97 21.36 9.83
N THR A 173 13.53 20.89 10.94
CA THR A 173 13.81 21.73 12.11
C THR A 173 15.15 22.43 11.90
N SER A 174 15.20 23.33 10.91
CA SER A 174 16.39 24.07 10.52
C SER A 174 16.20 25.58 10.64
N GLY A 175 16.47 26.08 11.86
CA GLY A 175 17.06 27.40 12.09
C GLY A 175 16.27 28.62 11.65
N ILE A 176 15.27 29.03 12.43
CA ILE A 176 14.89 30.45 12.49
C ILE A 176 16.02 31.18 13.23
N GLN A 177 16.96 31.77 12.48
CA GLN A 177 17.88 32.76 13.03
C GLN A 177 17.07 33.99 13.47
N THR A 178 17.01 34.25 14.77
CA THR A 178 16.48 35.50 15.32
C THR A 178 17.40 36.66 14.96
N ARG A 179 17.17 37.28 13.78
CA ARG A 179 17.84 38.52 13.39
C ARG A 179 17.31 39.66 14.24
N ALA A 180 18.02 39.95 15.34
CA ALA A 180 17.72 41.11 16.19
C ALA A 180 17.69 42.40 15.36
N ARG A 181 16.55 43.10 15.38
CA ARG A 181 16.38 44.38 14.71
C ARG A 181 16.53 45.50 15.73
N SER A 182 17.76 45.98 15.90
CA SER A 182 18.06 47.13 16.75
C SER A 182 17.21 48.33 16.33
N LYS A 183 16.35 48.81 17.24
CA LYS A 183 15.76 50.15 17.13
C LYS A 183 16.74 51.14 17.73
N THR A 184 17.52 51.80 16.89
CA THR A 184 18.23 53.02 17.28
C THR A 184 17.18 54.11 17.52
N VAL A 185 16.99 54.49 18.78
CA VAL A 185 16.34 55.75 19.12
C VAL A 185 17.42 56.83 19.01
N GLN A 186 17.19 57.83 18.17
CA GLN A 186 17.97 59.08 18.18
C GLN A 186 17.20 60.16 18.97
N PRO A 187 17.91 61.13 19.56
CA PRO A 187 17.36 62.08 20.53
C PRO A 187 16.40 63.11 19.93
#